data_AF-A0A845ZZE3-F1
#
_entry.id   AF-A0A845ZZE3-F1
#
_cell.length_a   1.000
_cell.length_b   1.000
_cell.length_c   1.000
_cell.angle_alpha   90.00
_cell.angle_beta   90.00
_cell.angle_gamma   90.00
#
_symmetry.space_group_name_H-M   'P 1'
#
loop_
_entity.id
_entity.type
_entity.pdbx_description
1 polymer ?
#
loop_
_entity_poly.entity_id
_entity_poly.type
_entity_poly.pdbx_seq_one_letter_code
_entity_poly.pdbx_strand_id
1 'polypeptide(L)'
;MVINSTGASKYSSLNFAKDVDMPVGIKIVNKFLLNQNQIKTVNNTKWLKLPVIDLIHEHDDPANLIRIDHINCTITGNPLELRDKIQQAYNNSFKNYPIPFYLDSLLRFSPYCKLDRSLPISANYFLGFKIDYIEQNSNVSESHTKSQTCNLFYKKTSKGEKMLSHGGWIAIDFGTSNSTVTFYDPREAIEPNELSLEQKDLLFKLFNEWLGSSDSKLPGVGDDEWQEYIEQVENNLGKSWPEIIDNKNSSLLLEGIRQLEISLGTRLDDPIYPVVSKKLNEIYRQLFQLPPLQKERIVLAKIDKNLPQDTQITSELELVGVNGFLEVEMGEIARNNRLAAMSQETTDENREDENQETFWRKIESKFHHSPKRYLNKTIKKGEEEKI
;
A
#
# COMPACT_ATOMS: atom_id res chain seq x y z
N MET A 1 -11.49 -45.75 9.14
CA MET A 1 -12.53 -45.11 8.30
C MET A 1 -12.30 -43.60 8.43
N VAL A 2 -11.24 -43.05 7.82
CA VAL A 2 -11.18 -42.48 6.45
C VAL A 2 -12.54 -41.99 5.96
N ILE A 3 -12.71 -40.67 5.90
CA ILE A 3 -13.19 -39.92 4.72
C ILE A 3 -12.48 -38.55 4.71
N ASN A 4 -11.71 -38.30 3.65
CA ASN A 4 -11.27 -36.99 3.15
C ASN A 4 -12.41 -36.35 2.34
N SER A 5 -12.54 -35.01 2.33
CA SER A 5 -12.28 -34.19 1.12
C SER A 5 -12.81 -32.73 1.20
N THR A 6 -11.89 -31.81 0.88
CA THR A 6 -12.01 -30.65 -0.03
C THR A 6 -13.06 -29.54 0.20
N GLY A 7 -12.56 -28.37 0.59
CA GLY A 7 -13.14 -27.06 0.29
C GLY A 7 -12.03 -26.11 -0.17
N ALA A 8 -11.68 -26.18 -1.45
CA ALA A 8 -10.66 -25.35 -2.08
C ALA A 8 -11.13 -23.88 -2.18
N SER A 9 -10.30 -22.96 -1.66
CA SER A 9 -10.41 -21.52 -1.88
C SER A 9 -10.09 -21.21 -3.35
N LYS A 10 -11.10 -20.76 -4.11
CA LYS A 10 -10.97 -20.25 -5.47
C LYS A 10 -10.47 -18.80 -5.45
N TYR A 11 -9.18 -18.61 -5.23
CA TYR A 11 -8.47 -17.39 -5.65
C TYR A 11 -7.09 -17.78 -6.16
N SER A 12 -7.05 -18.30 -7.39
CA SER A 12 -5.81 -18.47 -8.15
C SER A 12 -6.08 -18.15 -9.62
N SER A 13 -5.60 -16.99 -10.08
CA SER A 13 -5.02 -16.84 -11.43
C SER A 13 -4.69 -15.37 -11.70
N LEU A 14 -3.60 -14.87 -11.13
CA LEU A 14 -2.71 -13.97 -11.84
C LEU A 14 -1.41 -14.75 -12.01
N ASN A 15 -1.18 -15.23 -13.23
CA ASN A 15 0.00 -15.99 -13.61
C ASN A 15 1.24 -15.10 -13.51
N PHE A 16 1.80 -15.00 -12.30
CA PHE A 16 3.25 -14.93 -12.19
C PHE A 16 3.74 -16.34 -12.50
N ALA A 17 4.70 -16.47 -13.41
CA ALA A 17 5.48 -17.69 -13.49
C ALA A 17 5.93 -17.99 -12.06
N LYS A 18 5.53 -19.15 -11.52
CA LYS A 18 6.06 -19.66 -10.26
C LYS A 18 7.54 -19.91 -10.49
N ASP A 19 8.34 -18.88 -10.31
CA ASP A 19 9.73 -19.07 -9.88
C ASP A 19 9.62 -19.92 -8.62
N VAL A 20 10.23 -21.09 -8.68
CA VAL A 20 10.29 -22.12 -7.64
C VAL A 20 10.40 -21.44 -6.27
N ASP A 21 9.48 -21.79 -5.34
CA ASP A 21 9.45 -21.29 -3.95
C ASP A 21 10.87 -21.36 -3.37
N MET A 22 11.57 -20.23 -3.37
CA MET A 22 12.89 -20.08 -2.79
C MET A 22 12.70 -19.39 -1.44
N PRO A 23 13.32 -19.89 -0.36
CA PRO A 23 12.98 -19.50 1.01
C PRO A 23 13.40 -18.08 1.40
N VAL A 24 14.14 -17.37 0.55
CA VAL A 24 14.53 -15.97 0.77
C VAL A 24 13.86 -15.07 -0.25
N GLY A 25 13.09 -14.09 0.21
CA GLY A 25 12.58 -12.97 -0.57
C GLY A 25 13.54 -11.78 -0.59
N ILE A 26 13.74 -11.15 -1.76
CA ILE A 26 14.38 -9.83 -1.87
C ILE A 26 13.29 -8.84 -2.29
N LYS A 27 12.94 -7.88 -1.42
CA LYS A 27 12.02 -6.81 -1.76
C LYS A 27 12.79 -5.50 -1.96
N ILE A 28 12.80 -5.04 -3.21
CA ILE A 28 13.33 -3.75 -3.63
C ILE A 28 12.41 -3.20 -4.71
N VAL A 29 12.20 -1.89 -4.73
CA VAL A 29 11.41 -1.24 -5.79
C VAL A 29 12.14 -1.36 -7.13
N ASN A 30 11.42 -1.68 -8.20
CA ASN A 30 12.05 -1.87 -9.53
C ASN A 30 12.56 -0.54 -10.14
N LYS A 31 11.99 0.59 -9.72
CA LYS A 31 12.34 1.95 -10.16
C LYS A 31 12.28 2.90 -8.98
N PHE A 32 13.25 3.80 -8.84
CA PHE A 32 13.31 4.78 -7.76
C PHE A 32 13.73 6.15 -8.32
N LEU A 33 12.90 7.16 -8.09
CA LEU A 33 13.24 8.54 -8.44
C LEU A 33 14.03 9.16 -7.28
N LEU A 34 15.28 9.50 -7.53
CA LEU A 34 16.06 10.37 -6.64
C LEU A 34 15.48 11.78 -6.79
N ASN A 35 15.03 12.41 -5.71
CA ASN A 35 14.46 13.76 -5.78
C ASN A 35 14.98 14.67 -4.65
N GLN A 36 14.74 15.98 -4.78
CA GLN A 36 15.20 16.95 -3.78
C GLN A 36 14.42 16.84 -2.46
N ASN A 37 13.17 16.36 -2.49
CA ASN A 37 12.33 16.19 -1.29
C ASN A 37 12.82 15.03 -0.40
N GLN A 38 13.63 14.12 -0.93
CA GLN A 38 14.30 13.04 -0.20
C GLN A 38 15.61 13.48 0.46
N ILE A 39 16.02 14.74 0.29
CA ILE A 39 17.25 15.28 0.88
C ILE A 39 16.94 15.83 2.27
N LYS A 40 17.51 15.20 3.30
CA LYS A 40 17.52 15.72 4.67
C LYS A 40 18.79 16.52 4.90
N THR A 41 18.69 17.66 5.58
CA THR A 41 19.87 18.46 5.99
C THR A 41 20.05 18.34 7.49
N VAL A 42 21.19 17.82 7.93
CA VAL A 42 21.56 17.68 9.34
C VAL A 42 22.97 18.21 9.51
N ASN A 43 23.18 19.16 10.43
CA ASN A 43 24.50 19.77 10.70
C ASN A 43 25.20 20.26 9.41
N ASN A 44 24.49 21.03 8.57
CA ASN A 44 24.94 21.50 7.25
C ASN A 44 25.32 20.41 6.24
N THR A 45 25.10 19.13 6.56
CA THR A 45 25.35 18.00 5.67
C THR A 45 24.03 17.55 5.03
N LYS A 46 24.04 17.39 3.71
CA LYS A 46 22.89 16.90 2.95
C LYS A 46 22.95 15.39 2.80
N TRP A 47 21.83 14.72 3.07
CA TRP A 47 21.68 13.27 3.03
C TRP A 47 20.53 12.89 2.13
N LEU A 48 20.81 12.12 1.08
CA LEU A 48 19.81 11.60 0.16
C LEU A 48 19.32 10.22 0.65
N LYS A 49 18.01 10.08 0.86
CA LYS A 49 17.40 8.76 1.12
C LYS A 49 17.51 7.90 -0.15
N LEU A 50 18.03 6.69 -0.01
CA LEU A 50 18.12 5.69 -1.09
C LEU A 50 16.99 4.65 -0.97
N PRO A 51 16.73 3.85 -2.03
CA PRO A 51 15.74 2.78 -1.95
C PRO A 51 16.09 1.76 -0.88
N VAL A 52 15.05 1.32 -0.16
CA VAL A 52 15.14 0.29 0.86
C VAL A 52 15.27 -1.08 0.19
N ILE A 53 16.08 -1.94 0.78
CA ILE A 53 16.22 -3.35 0.40
C ILE A 53 15.84 -4.18 1.62
N ASP A 54 14.82 -5.02 1.47
CA ASP A 54 14.36 -5.94 2.51
C ASP A 54 14.72 -7.37 2.10
N LEU A 55 15.33 -8.11 3.04
CA LEU A 55 15.50 -9.55 2.98
C LEU A 55 14.49 -10.21 3.90
N ILE A 56 13.75 -11.17 3.38
CA ILE A 56 12.64 -11.81 4.09
C ILE A 56 12.84 -13.32 4.03
N HIS A 57 12.63 -13.99 5.16
CA HIS A 57 12.45 -15.44 5.19
C HIS A 57 10.99 -15.71 4.79
N GLU A 58 10.79 -16.30 3.60
CA GLU A 58 9.46 -16.53 3.00
C GLU A 58 8.86 -17.90 3.39
N HIS A 59 9.57 -18.72 4.16
CA HIS A 59 9.11 -20.04 4.60
C HIS A 59 8.59 -20.01 6.04
N ASP A 60 7.40 -20.56 6.26
CA ASP A 60 6.79 -20.65 7.60
C ASP A 60 7.37 -21.81 8.45
N ASP A 61 8.32 -22.60 7.93
CA ASP A 61 8.89 -23.74 8.67
C ASP A 61 10.08 -23.27 9.55
N PRO A 62 9.94 -23.28 10.89
CA PRO A 62 11.01 -22.88 11.80
C PRO A 62 12.23 -23.82 11.79
N ALA A 63 12.13 -25.00 11.17
CA ALA A 63 13.25 -25.92 11.02
C ALA A 63 14.21 -25.54 9.86
N ASN A 64 13.79 -24.65 8.95
CA ASN A 64 14.61 -24.20 7.83
C ASN A 64 15.46 -22.99 8.23
N LEU A 65 16.75 -23.23 8.44
CA LEU A 65 17.73 -22.21 8.76
C LEU A 65 18.33 -21.65 7.47
N ILE A 66 18.25 -20.33 7.30
CA ILE A 66 18.83 -19.63 6.15
C ILE A 66 20.08 -18.91 6.61
N ARG A 67 21.25 -19.30 6.10
CA ARG A 67 22.52 -18.62 6.35
C ARG A 67 22.90 -17.76 5.15
N ILE A 68 22.99 -16.45 5.32
CA ILE A 68 23.48 -15.52 4.30
C ILE A 68 25.00 -15.52 4.34
N ASP A 69 25.63 -15.97 3.26
CA ASP A 69 27.09 -16.09 3.15
C ASP A 69 27.73 -14.91 2.44
N HIS A 70 27.05 -14.30 1.48
CA HIS A 70 27.54 -13.12 0.78
C HIS A 70 26.41 -12.16 0.40
N ILE A 71 26.69 -10.86 0.52
CA ILE A 71 25.83 -9.78 0.01
C ILE A 71 26.67 -8.94 -0.94
N ASN A 72 26.17 -8.72 -2.15
CA ASN A 72 26.78 -7.86 -3.14
C ASN A 72 25.76 -6.86 -3.68
N CYS A 73 26.12 -5.58 -3.66
CA CYS A 73 25.35 -4.52 -4.31
C CYS A 73 26.26 -3.84 -5.32
N THR A 74 25.75 -3.63 -6.53
CA THR A 74 26.48 -3.01 -7.63
C THR A 74 25.66 -1.85 -8.16
N ILE A 75 26.26 -0.67 -8.22
CA ILE A 75 25.67 0.52 -8.82
C ILE A 75 26.44 0.84 -10.09
N THR A 76 25.76 0.82 -11.23
CA THR A 76 26.31 1.24 -12.52
C THR A 76 25.55 2.44 -13.06
N GLY A 77 26.14 3.22 -13.96
CA GLY A 77 25.51 4.40 -14.55
C GLY A 77 26.22 5.72 -14.27
N ASN A 78 25.57 6.84 -14.59
CA ASN A 78 26.16 8.18 -14.60
C ASN A 78 25.28 9.22 -13.87
N PRO A 79 25.89 10.26 -13.27
CA PRO A 79 27.33 10.53 -13.18
C PRO A 79 28.08 9.68 -12.14
N LEU A 80 29.37 9.43 -12.40
CA LEU A 80 30.26 8.56 -11.60
C LEU A 80 30.41 9.02 -10.15
N GLU A 81 30.56 10.33 -9.91
CA GLU A 81 30.75 10.89 -8.56
C GLU A 81 29.61 10.50 -7.60
N LEU A 82 28.37 10.56 -8.06
CA LEU A 82 27.20 10.20 -7.25
C LEU A 82 26.98 8.68 -7.25
N ARG A 83 27.31 7.96 -8.33
CA ARG A 83 27.32 6.49 -8.35
C ARG A 83 28.17 5.92 -7.22
N ASP A 84 29.40 6.41 -7.08
CA ASP A 84 30.38 5.89 -6.11
C ASP A 84 29.93 6.15 -4.68
N LYS A 85 29.24 7.28 -4.43
CA LYS A 85 28.65 7.58 -3.13
C LYS A 85 27.44 6.72 -2.81
N ILE A 86 26.57 6.47 -3.79
CA ILE A 86 25.45 5.54 -3.62
C ILE A 86 25.99 4.13 -3.32
N GLN A 87 26.99 3.68 -4.07
CA GLN A 87 27.68 2.41 -3.84
C GLN A 87 28.27 2.34 -2.42
N GLN A 88 28.98 3.39 -1.99
CA GLN A 88 29.57 3.47 -0.65
C GLN A 88 28.50 3.45 0.44
N ALA A 89 27.36 4.13 0.24
CA ALA A 89 26.27 4.15 1.20
C ALA A 89 25.66 2.76 1.42
N TYR A 90 25.42 2.00 0.34
CA TYR A 90 24.99 0.60 0.45
C TYR A 90 26.05 -0.28 1.12
N ASN A 91 27.32 -0.17 0.69
CA ASN A 91 28.41 -0.95 1.28
C ASN A 91 28.55 -0.72 2.80
N ASN A 92 28.40 0.54 3.24
CA ASN A 92 28.42 0.87 4.67
C ASN A 92 27.20 0.32 5.40
N SER A 93 26.03 0.29 4.78
CA SER A 93 24.83 -0.31 5.37
C SER A 93 24.98 -1.81 5.59
N PHE A 94 25.69 -2.53 4.71
CA PHE A 94 25.92 -3.96 4.85
C PHE A 94 26.99 -4.29 5.88
N LYS A 95 28.01 -3.44 6.04
CA LYS A 95 29.09 -3.62 7.04
C LYS A 95 28.60 -3.71 8.49
N ASN A 96 27.40 -3.22 8.77
CA ASN A 96 26.80 -3.32 10.10
C ASN A 96 26.40 -4.75 10.48
N TYR A 97 26.47 -5.70 9.53
CA TYR A 97 26.09 -7.09 9.74
C TYR A 97 27.31 -8.00 9.60
N PRO A 98 27.60 -8.85 10.61
CA PRO A 98 28.66 -9.84 10.50
C PRO A 98 28.24 -10.91 9.50
N ILE A 99 28.96 -11.02 8.38
CA ILE A 99 28.74 -12.08 7.39
C ILE A 99 29.73 -13.21 7.69
N PRO A 100 29.29 -14.49 7.77
CA PRO A 100 27.91 -14.95 7.55
C PRO A 100 26.99 -14.73 8.76
N PHE A 101 25.67 -14.61 8.50
CA PHE A 101 24.63 -14.54 9.54
C PHE A 101 23.42 -15.39 9.17
N TYR A 102 22.59 -15.73 10.16
CA TYR A 102 21.30 -16.41 9.94
C TYR A 102 20.17 -15.39 9.78
N LEU A 103 19.36 -15.56 8.75
CA LEU A 103 18.16 -14.75 8.52
C LEU A 103 16.99 -15.38 9.27
N ASP A 104 16.69 -14.87 10.46
CA ASP A 104 15.59 -15.33 11.32
C ASP A 104 14.30 -14.53 11.13
N SER A 105 14.40 -13.33 10.56
CA SER A 105 13.34 -12.34 10.47
C SER A 105 13.61 -11.33 9.34
N LEU A 106 12.72 -10.35 9.17
CA LEU A 106 12.91 -9.25 8.20
C LEU A 106 14.20 -8.48 8.49
N LEU A 107 15.12 -8.49 7.53
CA LEU A 107 16.32 -7.66 7.56
C LEU A 107 16.22 -6.50 6.57
N ARG A 108 16.31 -5.28 7.08
CA ARG A 108 16.11 -4.04 6.29
C ARG A 108 17.39 -3.24 6.14
N PHE A 109 17.72 -2.89 4.89
CA PHE A 109 18.78 -1.93 4.55
C PHE A 109 18.16 -0.62 4.06
N SER A 110 18.36 0.47 4.81
CA SER A 110 17.84 1.81 4.49
C SER A 110 18.97 2.85 4.49
N PRO A 111 19.83 2.86 3.45
CA PRO A 111 21.00 3.73 3.45
C PRO A 111 20.65 5.19 3.15
N TYR A 112 21.46 6.08 3.72
CA TYR A 112 21.50 7.49 3.35
C TYR A 112 22.83 7.80 2.68
N CYS A 113 22.77 8.44 1.52
CA CYS A 113 23.93 8.86 0.74
C CYS A 113 24.30 10.31 1.09
N LYS A 114 25.54 10.53 1.55
CA LYS A 114 26.05 11.88 1.83
C LYS A 114 26.29 12.63 0.53
N LEU A 115 25.66 13.79 0.40
CA LEU A 115 25.84 14.69 -0.74
C LEU A 115 26.80 15.83 -0.39
N ASP A 116 27.93 15.91 -1.10
CA ASP A 116 28.87 17.04 -0.96
C ASP A 116 28.45 18.23 -1.85
N ARG A 117 27.63 17.97 -2.86
CA ARG A 117 27.11 18.94 -3.84
C ARG A 117 25.64 18.65 -4.08
N SER A 118 24.93 19.63 -4.64
CA SER A 118 23.55 19.42 -5.11
C SER A 118 23.50 18.29 -6.15
N LEU A 119 22.34 17.62 -6.24
CA LEU A 119 22.13 16.56 -7.22
C LEU A 119 22.41 17.07 -8.66
N PRO A 120 22.95 16.21 -9.55
CA PRO A 120 23.35 16.56 -10.91
C PRO A 120 22.15 16.89 -11.81
N ILE A 121 22.33 17.51 -12.98
CA ILE A 121 21.18 17.86 -13.85
C ILE A 121 20.37 16.63 -14.27
N SER A 122 21.02 15.49 -14.43
CA SER A 122 20.37 14.20 -14.57
C SER A 122 21.26 13.10 -14.00
N ALA A 123 20.63 12.00 -13.60
CA ALA A 123 21.30 10.79 -13.22
C ALA A 123 20.48 9.58 -13.68
N ASN A 124 21.15 8.52 -14.09
CA ASN A 124 20.52 7.24 -14.37
C ASN A 124 21.48 6.15 -13.92
N TYR A 125 21.02 5.34 -12.96
CA TYR A 125 21.78 4.26 -12.38
C TYR A 125 20.98 2.98 -12.39
N PHE A 126 21.72 1.88 -12.44
CA PHE A 126 21.20 0.55 -12.25
C PHE A 126 21.83 -0.03 -10.98
N LEU A 127 20.98 -0.36 -10.02
CA LEU A 127 21.33 -1.06 -8.80
C LEU A 127 21.04 -2.55 -9.01
N GLY A 128 22.09 -3.37 -8.99
CA GLY A 128 21.98 -4.83 -8.93
C GLY A 128 22.32 -5.31 -7.53
N PHE A 129 21.38 -5.96 -6.86
CA PHE A 129 21.56 -6.55 -5.53
C PHE A 129 21.53 -8.07 -5.65
N LYS A 130 22.50 -8.74 -5.05
CA LYS A 130 22.69 -10.19 -5.11
C LYS A 130 23.03 -10.71 -3.72
N ILE A 131 22.44 -11.84 -3.35
CA ILE A 131 22.80 -12.61 -2.18
C ILE A 131 23.17 -14.03 -2.57
N ASP A 132 24.13 -14.58 -1.87
CA ASP A 132 24.44 -16.01 -1.87
C ASP A 132 24.11 -16.54 -0.47
N TYR A 133 23.27 -17.57 -0.38
CA TYR A 133 22.78 -18.12 0.89
C TYR A 133 22.76 -19.64 0.88
N ILE A 134 22.79 -20.22 2.07
CA ILE A 134 22.64 -21.65 2.30
C ILE A 134 21.33 -21.88 3.01
N GLU A 135 20.48 -22.73 2.43
CA GLU A 135 19.33 -23.31 3.12
C GLU A 135 19.78 -24.59 3.82
N GLN A 136 19.55 -24.67 5.13
CA GLN A 136 19.84 -25.83 5.96
C GLN A 136 18.54 -26.34 6.56
N ASN A 137 18.21 -27.60 6.24
CA ASN A 137 17.17 -28.35 6.93
C ASN A 137 17.79 -29.58 7.60
N SER A 138 16.97 -30.39 8.28
CA SER A 138 17.45 -31.56 9.05
C SER A 138 18.23 -32.60 8.24
N ASN A 139 18.16 -32.60 6.91
CA ASN A 139 18.76 -33.63 6.06
C ASN A 139 19.63 -33.11 4.91
N VAL A 140 19.52 -31.84 4.55
CA VAL A 140 20.09 -31.27 3.31
C VAL A 140 20.59 -29.84 3.55
N SER A 141 21.73 -29.52 2.94
CA SER A 141 22.28 -28.17 2.88
C SER A 141 22.49 -27.80 1.41
N GLU A 142 21.71 -26.84 0.92
CA GLU A 142 21.76 -26.38 -0.47
C GLU A 142 22.24 -24.93 -0.55
N SER A 143 23.06 -24.63 -1.56
CA SER A 143 23.56 -23.28 -1.82
C SER A 143 22.77 -22.64 -2.95
N HIS A 144 22.30 -21.43 -2.72
CA HIS A 144 21.46 -20.69 -3.64
C HIS A 144 22.00 -19.28 -3.86
N THR A 145 21.65 -18.73 -5.02
CA THR A 145 21.90 -17.34 -5.38
C THR A 145 20.57 -16.70 -5.75
N LYS A 146 20.28 -15.53 -5.18
CA LYS A 146 19.12 -14.71 -5.58
C LYS A 146 19.57 -13.29 -5.87
N SER A 147 18.96 -12.66 -6.87
CA SER A 147 19.30 -11.31 -7.28
C SER A 147 18.07 -10.51 -7.66
N GLN A 148 18.10 -9.21 -7.36
CA GLN A 148 17.10 -8.27 -7.83
C GLN A 148 17.71 -6.92 -8.21
N THR A 149 16.98 -6.17 -9.02
CA THR A 149 17.49 -4.97 -9.67
C THR A 149 16.56 -3.78 -9.49
N CYS A 150 17.12 -2.58 -9.39
CA CYS A 150 16.39 -1.33 -9.28
C CYS A 150 17.01 -0.28 -10.21
N ASN A 151 16.19 0.43 -10.98
CA ASN A 151 16.64 1.59 -11.76
C ASN A 151 16.49 2.87 -10.92
N LEU A 152 17.60 3.56 -10.65
CA LEU A 152 17.60 4.85 -9.98
C LEU A 152 17.71 5.96 -11.01
N PHE A 153 16.89 7.00 -10.94
CA PHE A 153 17.01 8.11 -11.88
C PHE A 153 16.76 9.46 -11.22
N TYR A 154 17.38 10.50 -11.78
CA TYR A 154 17.16 11.90 -11.44
C TYR A 154 17.11 12.72 -12.73
N LYS A 155 16.26 13.74 -12.77
CA LYS A 155 16.33 14.77 -13.80
C LYS A 155 15.86 16.10 -13.19
N LYS A 156 16.76 17.08 -13.16
CA LYS A 156 16.50 18.46 -12.76
C LYS A 156 15.75 19.16 -13.89
N THR A 157 14.49 19.52 -13.68
CA THR A 157 13.73 20.33 -14.64
C THR A 157 14.13 21.80 -14.50
N SER A 158 14.23 22.52 -15.63
CA SER A 158 14.83 23.86 -15.72
C SER A 158 13.90 25.01 -15.29
N LYS A 159 12.63 24.74 -15.04
CA LYS A 159 11.67 25.62 -14.35
C LYS A 159 10.72 24.69 -13.59
N GLY A 160 9.97 25.20 -12.61
CA GLY A 160 9.09 24.43 -11.71
C GLY A 160 7.96 23.60 -12.34
N GLU A 161 8.09 23.20 -13.61
CA GLU A 161 7.29 22.18 -14.25
C GLU A 161 7.61 20.81 -13.62
N LYS A 162 6.60 20.28 -12.93
CA LYS A 162 6.54 18.87 -12.54
C LYS A 162 6.72 18.04 -13.81
N MET A 163 7.79 17.26 -13.88
CA MET A 163 7.96 16.28 -14.95
C MET A 163 6.93 15.15 -14.76
N LEU A 164 5.84 15.17 -15.51
CA LEU A 164 5.17 13.95 -15.97
C LEU A 164 6.07 13.39 -17.10
N SER A 165 6.41 12.11 -17.21
CA SER A 165 5.63 10.90 -16.94
C SER A 165 6.54 9.69 -16.63
N HIS A 166 6.35 9.07 -15.47
CA HIS A 166 5.97 7.66 -15.55
C HIS A 166 4.46 7.70 -15.70
N GLY A 167 3.90 6.96 -16.66
CA GLY A 167 2.47 6.65 -16.63
C GLY A 167 2.26 5.86 -15.34
N GLY A 168 1.92 6.56 -14.25
CA GLY A 168 1.37 5.89 -13.09
C GLY A 168 0.19 5.06 -13.55
N TRP A 169 -0.02 3.92 -12.90
CA TRP A 169 -1.17 3.10 -13.20
C TRP A 169 -2.33 3.70 -12.44
N ILE A 170 -3.42 3.98 -13.14
CA ILE A 170 -4.69 4.25 -12.50
C ILE A 170 -5.41 2.91 -12.45
N ALA A 171 -5.57 2.36 -11.25
CA ALA A 171 -6.47 1.24 -11.05
C ALA A 171 -7.81 1.81 -10.59
N ILE A 172 -8.88 1.50 -11.31
CA ILE A 172 -10.22 1.89 -10.91
C ILE A 172 -10.94 0.62 -10.51
N ASP A 173 -11.25 0.48 -9.22
CA ASP A 173 -12.08 -0.61 -8.71
C ASP A 173 -13.52 -0.11 -8.59
N PHE A 174 -14.39 -0.73 -9.37
CA PHE A 174 -15.82 -0.43 -9.39
C PHE A 174 -16.57 -1.44 -8.51
N GLY A 175 -16.63 -1.15 -7.21
CA GLY A 175 -17.47 -1.91 -6.29
C GLY A 175 -18.96 -1.58 -6.43
N THR A 176 -19.80 -2.46 -5.88
CA THR A 176 -21.28 -2.37 -5.92
C THR A 176 -21.83 -1.14 -5.16
N SER A 177 -21.13 -0.70 -4.11
CA SER A 177 -21.54 0.42 -3.26
C SER A 177 -20.57 1.61 -3.30
N ASN A 178 -19.31 1.39 -3.66
CA ASN A 178 -18.27 2.41 -3.75
C ASN A 178 -17.37 2.14 -4.95
N SER A 179 -16.90 3.21 -5.60
CA SER A 179 -15.86 3.12 -6.63
C SER A 179 -14.60 3.80 -6.11
N THR A 180 -13.45 3.16 -6.29
CA THR A 180 -12.15 3.64 -5.83
C THR A 180 -11.23 3.85 -7.03
N VAL A 181 -10.44 4.92 -7.01
CA VAL A 181 -9.46 5.25 -8.06
C VAL A 181 -8.08 5.29 -7.42
N THR A 182 -7.31 4.22 -7.54
CA THR A 182 -5.96 4.09 -7.00
C THR A 182 -4.94 4.62 -8.01
N PHE A 183 -4.14 5.61 -7.61
CA PHE A 183 -3.02 6.10 -8.39
C PHE A 183 -1.73 5.39 -7.97
N TYR A 184 -1.36 4.34 -8.66
CA TYR A 184 -0.07 3.70 -8.45
C TYR A 184 1.03 4.45 -9.20
N ASP A 185 1.93 5.09 -8.47
CA ASP A 185 3.16 5.64 -9.02
C ASP A 185 4.34 4.77 -8.58
N PRO A 186 5.01 4.08 -9.51
CA PRO A 186 6.11 3.18 -9.18
C PRO A 186 7.33 3.90 -8.58
N ARG A 187 7.32 5.24 -8.49
CA ARG A 187 8.40 6.06 -7.93
C ARG A 187 8.27 6.31 -6.43
N GLU A 188 7.11 6.08 -5.82
CA GLU A 188 6.93 6.20 -4.37
C GLU A 188 6.84 4.82 -3.71
N ALA A 189 7.71 4.59 -2.73
CA ALA A 189 7.65 3.39 -1.90
C ALA A 189 6.48 3.55 -0.92
N ILE A 190 5.48 2.67 -1.03
CA ILE A 190 4.48 2.49 0.02
C ILE A 190 5.19 1.75 1.16
N GLU A 191 5.51 2.46 2.24
CA GLU A 191 6.12 1.84 3.43
C GLU A 191 5.05 0.95 4.09
N PRO A 192 5.19 -0.39 4.07
CA PRO A 192 4.09 -1.29 4.45
C PRO A 192 3.74 -1.21 5.94
N ASN A 193 4.66 -0.77 6.80
CA ASN A 193 4.58 -0.95 8.25
C ASN A 193 4.20 0.32 9.03
N GLU A 194 3.67 1.36 8.38
CA GLU A 194 3.17 2.56 9.06
C GLU A 194 1.68 2.78 8.81
N LEU A 195 0.94 3.23 9.83
CA LEU A 195 -0.41 3.76 9.65
C LEU A 195 -0.40 4.87 8.58
N SER A 196 -1.44 4.90 7.73
CA SER A 196 -1.63 5.99 6.76
C SER A 196 -1.81 7.34 7.47
N LEU A 197 -1.69 8.45 6.73
CA LEU A 197 -1.92 9.77 7.32
C LEU A 197 -3.34 9.89 7.88
N GLU A 198 -4.33 9.36 7.18
CA GLU A 198 -5.73 9.43 7.64
C GLU A 198 -6.00 8.50 8.82
N GLN A 199 -5.34 7.35 8.85
CA GLN A 199 -5.39 6.47 10.02
C GLN A 199 -4.71 7.16 11.21
N LYS A 200 -3.58 7.84 11.01
CA LYS A 200 -2.94 8.66 12.06
C LYS A 200 -3.90 9.76 12.54
N ASP A 201 -4.49 10.53 11.64
CA ASP A 201 -5.42 11.61 11.97
C ASP A 201 -6.68 11.10 12.70
N LEU A 202 -7.27 10.00 12.22
CA LEU A 202 -8.42 9.38 12.86
C LEU A 202 -8.06 8.82 14.25
N LEU A 203 -6.89 8.19 14.38
CA LEU A 203 -6.41 7.68 15.66
C LEU A 203 -6.27 8.81 16.68
N PHE A 204 -5.62 9.93 16.30
CA PHE A 204 -5.52 11.12 17.15
C PHE A 204 -6.89 11.65 17.54
N LYS A 205 -7.82 11.74 16.58
CA LYS A 205 -9.19 12.19 16.84
C LYS A 205 -9.90 11.31 17.86
N LEU A 206 -9.89 9.98 17.67
CA LEU A 206 -10.60 9.03 18.53
C LEU A 206 -10.03 9.00 19.95
N PHE A 207 -8.70 9.10 20.10
CA PHE A 207 -8.07 9.17 21.42
C PHE A 207 -8.26 10.54 22.08
N ASN A 208 -8.31 11.63 21.31
CA ASN A 208 -8.67 12.94 21.84
C ASN A 208 -10.11 12.99 22.35
N GLU A 209 -11.05 12.40 21.61
CA GLU A 209 -12.46 12.30 22.02
C GLU A 209 -12.64 11.44 23.28
N TRP A 210 -11.77 10.45 23.50
CA TRP A 210 -11.86 9.58 24.67
C TRP A 210 -11.05 10.09 25.87
N LEU A 211 -9.73 10.22 25.74
CA LEU A 211 -8.79 10.53 26.83
C LEU A 211 -8.33 12.00 26.84
N GLY A 212 -8.72 12.81 25.85
CA GLY A 212 -8.34 14.22 25.78
C GLY A 212 -9.17 15.14 26.68
N SER A 213 -10.21 14.62 27.34
CA SER A 213 -11.03 15.38 28.29
C SER A 213 -10.93 14.79 29.70
N SER A 214 -11.24 15.61 30.71
CA SER A 214 -11.28 15.21 32.12
C SER A 214 -12.39 14.21 32.45
N ASP A 215 -13.35 13.98 31.55
CA ASP A 215 -14.46 13.02 31.69
C ASP A 215 -14.26 11.81 30.78
N SER A 216 -13.12 11.15 30.92
CA SER A 216 -12.68 10.05 30.05
C SER A 216 -13.16 8.66 30.50
N LYS A 217 -13.81 8.59 31.67
CA LYS A 217 -14.23 7.35 32.31
C LYS A 217 -15.28 6.62 31.48
N LEU A 218 -15.09 5.31 31.33
CA LEU A 218 -16.05 4.47 30.64
C LEU A 218 -17.22 4.07 31.56
N PRO A 219 -18.46 3.99 31.03
CA PRO A 219 -19.61 3.55 31.81
C PRO A 219 -19.42 2.14 32.40
N GLY A 220 -19.76 1.98 33.67
CA GLY A 220 -19.66 0.69 34.37
C GLY A 220 -18.31 0.44 35.06
N VAL A 221 -17.39 1.40 35.02
CA VAL A 221 -16.11 1.37 35.77
C VAL A 221 -16.22 2.30 36.98
N GLY A 222 -15.70 1.88 38.15
CA GLY A 222 -15.62 2.72 39.34
C GLY A 222 -14.70 3.93 39.12
N ASP A 223 -14.95 5.05 39.82
CA ASP A 223 -14.09 6.23 39.72
C ASP A 223 -12.67 5.93 40.19
N ASP A 224 -12.51 5.27 41.34
CA ASP A 224 -11.21 4.92 41.90
C ASP A 224 -10.44 3.93 41.01
N GLU A 225 -11.13 2.92 40.47
CA GLU A 225 -10.56 1.93 39.55
C GLU A 225 -10.06 2.58 38.25
N TRP A 226 -10.84 3.53 37.71
CA TRP A 226 -10.48 4.26 36.50
C TRP A 226 -9.27 5.18 36.74
N GLN A 227 -9.26 5.91 37.86
CA GLN A 227 -8.15 6.79 38.21
C GLN A 227 -6.87 5.99 38.43
N GLU A 228 -6.92 4.90 39.19
CA GLU A 228 -5.75 4.06 39.43
C GLU A 228 -5.18 3.48 38.12
N TYR A 229 -6.05 3.04 37.20
CA TYR A 229 -5.62 2.53 35.90
C TYR A 229 -4.98 3.61 35.03
N ILE A 230 -5.60 4.80 34.92
CA ILE A 230 -5.06 5.89 34.10
C ILE A 230 -3.78 6.45 34.71
N GLU A 231 -3.72 6.65 36.03
CA GLU A 231 -2.49 7.09 36.71
C GLU A 231 -1.34 6.11 36.52
N GLN A 232 -1.60 4.79 36.57
CA GLN A 232 -0.59 3.78 36.29
C GLN A 232 -0.02 3.95 34.87
N VAL A 233 -0.89 4.19 33.88
CA VAL A 233 -0.50 4.38 32.48
C VAL A 233 0.30 5.68 32.30
N GLU A 234 -0.17 6.79 32.86
CA GLU A 234 0.49 8.09 32.79
C GLU A 234 1.85 8.09 33.52
N ASN A 235 1.96 7.39 34.65
CA ASN A 235 3.21 7.20 35.38
C ASN A 235 4.24 6.42 34.56
N ASN A 236 3.81 5.37 33.84
CA ASN A 236 4.68 4.61 32.94
C ASN A 236 5.18 5.46 31.74
N LEU A 237 4.37 6.44 31.31
CA LEU A 237 4.68 7.34 30.20
C LEU A 237 5.46 8.60 30.63
N GLY A 238 5.39 8.95 31.92
CA GLY A 238 5.92 10.21 32.47
C GLY A 238 5.20 11.46 31.94
N LYS A 239 4.00 11.30 31.38
CA LYS A 239 3.20 12.35 30.73
C LYS A 239 1.71 12.04 30.86
N SER A 240 0.89 13.08 30.92
CA SER A 240 -0.56 12.93 30.91
C SER A 240 -1.11 12.69 29.49
N TRP A 241 -2.31 12.09 29.39
CA TRP A 241 -2.98 11.87 28.11
C TRP A 241 -3.22 13.15 27.30
N PRO A 242 -3.71 14.26 27.90
CA PRO A 242 -3.82 15.54 27.20
C PRO A 242 -2.50 16.00 26.59
N GLU A 243 -1.38 15.87 27.32
CA GLU A 243 -0.05 16.25 26.80
C GLU A 243 0.41 15.38 25.62
N ILE A 244 0.11 14.08 25.65
CA ILE A 244 0.43 13.14 24.58
C ILE A 244 -0.34 13.50 23.30
N ILE A 245 -1.62 13.82 23.46
CA ILE A 245 -2.53 14.16 22.36
C ILE A 245 -2.14 15.52 21.75
N ASP A 246 -1.87 16.53 22.58
CA ASP A 246 -1.47 17.87 22.14
C ASP A 246 -0.13 17.90 21.39
N ASN A 247 0.78 16.97 21.71
CA ASN A 247 2.08 16.86 21.03
C ASN A 247 1.95 16.51 19.53
N LYS A 248 0.80 15.94 19.12
CA LYS A 248 0.55 15.42 17.75
C LYS A 248 1.65 14.50 17.22
N ASN A 249 2.39 13.84 18.11
CA ASN A 249 3.49 12.96 17.76
C ASN A 249 3.02 11.50 17.73
N SER A 250 3.00 10.90 16.54
CA SER A 250 2.47 9.55 16.34
C SER A 250 3.23 8.48 17.11
N SER A 251 4.55 8.62 17.32
CA SER A 251 5.30 7.61 18.07
C SER A 251 4.97 7.68 19.57
N LEU A 252 4.72 8.88 20.10
CA LEU A 252 4.31 9.07 21.49
C LEU A 252 2.90 8.55 21.73
N LEU A 253 1.96 8.79 20.80
CA LEU A 253 0.61 8.25 20.89
C LEU A 253 0.61 6.72 20.84
N LEU A 254 1.36 6.11 19.92
CA LEU A 254 1.45 4.65 19.82
C LEU A 254 2.08 4.02 21.06
N GLU A 255 3.09 4.67 21.66
CA GLU A 255 3.63 4.22 22.94
C GLU A 255 2.60 4.37 24.07
N GLY A 256 1.82 5.44 24.09
CA GLY A 256 0.69 5.60 25.02
C GLY A 256 -0.32 4.47 24.90
N ILE A 257 -0.71 4.12 23.67
CA ILE A 257 -1.62 3.01 23.39
C ILE A 257 -1.03 1.69 23.87
N ARG A 258 0.26 1.44 23.61
CA ARG A 258 0.97 0.26 24.09
C ARG A 258 0.93 0.18 25.63
N GLN A 259 1.11 1.30 26.33
CA GLN A 259 1.04 1.33 27.79
C GLN A 259 -0.37 1.10 28.34
N LEU A 260 -1.43 1.55 27.63
CA LEU A 260 -2.81 1.14 27.96
C LEU A 260 -2.94 -0.38 27.89
N GLU A 261 -2.52 -0.98 26.79
CA GLU A 261 -2.66 -2.42 26.57
C GLU A 261 -1.86 -3.24 27.59
N ILE A 262 -0.62 -2.83 27.88
CA ILE A 262 0.22 -3.49 28.89
C ILE A 262 -0.42 -3.37 30.27
N SER A 263 -0.81 -2.16 30.68
CA SER A 263 -1.39 -1.94 32.00
C SER A 263 -2.72 -2.68 32.15
N LEU A 264 -3.53 -2.74 31.08
CA LEU A 264 -4.77 -3.50 31.04
C LEU A 264 -4.51 -5.01 31.11
N GLY A 265 -3.45 -5.49 30.46
CA GLY A 265 -3.02 -6.89 30.51
C GLY A 265 -2.57 -7.36 31.89
N THR A 266 -2.24 -6.44 32.81
CA THR A 266 -1.98 -6.77 34.23
C THR A 266 -3.25 -6.90 35.08
N ARG A 267 -4.42 -6.54 34.51
CA ARG A 267 -5.71 -6.43 35.20
C ARG A 267 -6.78 -7.37 34.60
N LEU A 268 -6.40 -8.55 34.12
CA LEU A 268 -7.32 -9.48 33.43
C LEU A 268 -8.57 -9.86 34.23
N ASP A 269 -8.45 -9.92 35.56
CA ASP A 269 -9.54 -10.29 36.48
C ASP A 269 -10.34 -9.07 36.99
N ASP A 270 -9.95 -7.86 36.61
CA ASP A 270 -10.56 -6.60 37.05
C ASP A 270 -11.77 -6.25 36.17
N PRO A 271 -12.92 -5.81 36.73
CA PRO A 271 -14.07 -5.32 35.98
C PRO A 271 -13.76 -4.28 34.89
N ILE A 272 -12.66 -3.53 35.03
CA ILE A 272 -12.21 -2.57 34.02
C ILE A 272 -11.77 -3.22 32.69
N TYR A 273 -11.25 -4.46 32.74
CA TYR A 273 -10.71 -5.18 31.58
C TYR A 273 -11.69 -5.30 30.41
N PRO A 274 -12.88 -5.92 30.58
CA PRO A 274 -13.82 -6.09 29.47
C PRO A 274 -14.31 -4.75 28.89
N VAL A 275 -14.42 -3.71 29.72
CA VAL A 275 -14.92 -2.39 29.31
C VAL A 275 -13.89 -1.65 28.46
N VAL A 276 -12.64 -1.57 28.93
CA VAL A 276 -11.56 -0.88 28.21
C VAL A 276 -11.14 -1.67 26.97
N SER A 277 -11.05 -3.00 27.07
CA SER A 277 -10.75 -3.87 25.91
C SER A 277 -11.80 -3.70 24.81
N LYS A 278 -13.09 -3.61 25.17
CA LYS A 278 -14.15 -3.30 24.20
C LYS A 278 -13.96 -1.93 23.55
N LYS A 279 -13.64 -0.90 24.33
CA LYS A 279 -13.39 0.45 23.79
C LYS A 279 -12.19 0.49 22.84
N LEU A 280 -11.08 -0.15 23.18
CA LEU A 280 -9.90 -0.27 22.31
C LEU A 280 -10.24 -1.00 21.01
N ASN A 281 -10.96 -2.12 21.10
CA ASN A 281 -11.42 -2.86 19.92
C ASN A 281 -12.37 -2.03 19.03
N GLU A 282 -13.24 -1.21 19.62
CA GLU A 282 -14.09 -0.28 18.87
C GLU A 282 -13.28 0.79 18.13
N ILE A 283 -12.21 1.30 18.75
CA ILE A 283 -11.28 2.24 18.12
C ILE A 283 -10.52 1.57 16.99
N TYR A 284 -9.94 0.38 17.21
CA TYR A 284 -9.22 -0.38 16.19
C TYR A 284 -10.10 -0.77 15.01
N ARG A 285 -11.33 -1.20 15.29
CA ARG A 285 -12.31 -1.51 14.26
C ARG A 285 -12.59 -0.28 13.39
N GLN A 286 -12.80 0.89 13.99
CA GLN A 286 -13.02 2.14 13.23
C GLN A 286 -11.79 2.55 12.44
N LEU A 287 -10.61 2.42 13.05
CA LEU A 287 -9.32 2.74 12.42
C LEU A 287 -9.05 1.88 11.19
N PHE A 288 -9.20 0.55 11.31
CA PHE A 288 -8.91 -0.39 10.23
C PHE A 288 -10.04 -0.53 9.21
N GLN A 289 -11.24 -0.02 9.52
CA GLN A 289 -12.28 0.21 8.52
C GLN A 289 -11.98 1.39 7.61
N LEU A 290 -11.11 2.32 8.03
CA LEU A 290 -10.69 3.42 7.19
C LEU A 290 -9.66 2.89 6.16
N PRO A 291 -10.03 2.82 4.87
CA PRO A 291 -9.06 2.47 3.85
C PRO A 291 -7.94 3.52 3.87
N PRO A 292 -6.66 3.12 3.73
CA PRO A 292 -5.53 4.03 3.79
C PRO A 292 -5.38 4.82 2.47
N LEU A 293 -6.40 5.61 2.15
CA LEU A 293 -6.65 6.19 0.83
C LEU A 293 -5.47 7.00 0.31
N GLN A 294 -4.85 7.86 1.09
CA GLN A 294 -3.73 8.71 0.67
C GLN A 294 -2.43 7.91 0.58
N LYS A 295 -2.22 6.94 1.49
CA LYS A 295 -1.07 6.03 1.45
C LYS A 295 -1.10 5.15 0.21
N GLU A 296 -2.30 4.70 -0.18
CA GLU A 296 -2.52 3.94 -1.41
C GLU A 296 -2.85 4.83 -2.62
N ARG A 297 -2.85 6.15 -2.42
CA ARG A 297 -3.29 7.18 -3.39
C ARG A 297 -4.61 6.87 -4.09
N ILE A 298 -5.56 6.34 -3.34
CA ILE A 298 -6.94 6.09 -3.70
C ILE A 298 -7.75 7.38 -3.56
N VAL A 299 -8.41 7.79 -4.64
CA VAL A 299 -9.44 8.83 -4.65
C VAL A 299 -10.79 8.15 -4.72
N LEU A 300 -11.67 8.44 -3.78
CA LEU A 300 -13.07 8.03 -3.86
C LEU A 300 -13.77 8.90 -4.92
N ALA A 301 -14.25 8.28 -5.99
CA ALA A 301 -15.07 8.96 -6.97
C ALA A 301 -16.45 9.24 -6.35
N LYS A 302 -16.79 10.51 -6.11
CA LYS A 302 -18.11 10.89 -5.61
C LYS A 302 -19.16 10.52 -6.65
N ILE A 303 -20.08 9.64 -6.26
CA ILE A 303 -21.27 9.33 -7.04
C ILE A 303 -22.25 10.51 -6.86
N ASP A 304 -22.76 11.03 -7.97
CA ASP A 304 -23.74 12.12 -7.96
C ASP A 304 -24.96 11.72 -7.15
N LYS A 305 -25.17 12.43 -6.03
CA LYS A 305 -26.26 12.15 -5.07
C LYS A 305 -27.63 12.55 -5.62
N ASN A 306 -27.68 13.26 -6.74
CA ASN A 306 -28.90 13.77 -7.34
C ASN A 306 -29.54 12.79 -8.35
N LEU A 307 -28.92 11.63 -8.60
CA LEU A 307 -29.52 10.58 -9.43
C LEU A 307 -30.63 9.85 -8.65
N PRO A 308 -31.86 9.73 -9.19
CA PRO A 308 -32.94 9.00 -8.55
C PRO A 308 -32.53 7.53 -8.30
N GLN A 309 -32.76 7.02 -7.08
CA GLN A 309 -32.39 5.65 -6.67
C GLN A 309 -32.99 4.54 -7.57
N ASP A 310 -34.06 4.86 -8.30
CA ASP A 310 -34.79 3.93 -9.18
C ASP A 310 -34.30 3.94 -10.64
N THR A 311 -33.31 4.77 -10.97
CA THR A 311 -32.80 4.87 -12.34
C THR A 311 -31.66 3.88 -12.53
N GLN A 312 -31.86 2.90 -13.42
CA GLN A 312 -30.81 1.96 -13.78
C GLN A 312 -29.65 2.72 -14.44
N ILE A 313 -28.58 2.96 -13.69
CA ILE A 313 -27.38 3.60 -14.23
C ILE A 313 -26.74 2.61 -15.21
N THR A 314 -26.77 2.94 -16.50
CA THR A 314 -26.19 2.14 -17.56
C THR A 314 -24.69 1.97 -17.32
N SER A 315 -24.23 0.72 -17.35
CA SER A 315 -22.85 0.37 -17.02
C SER A 315 -22.03 0.25 -18.31
N GLU A 316 -21.81 1.39 -18.98
CA GLU A 316 -21.01 1.48 -20.20
C GLU A 316 -19.96 2.59 -20.07
N LEU A 317 -18.77 2.36 -20.63
CA LEU A 317 -17.65 3.30 -20.70
C LEU A 317 -17.19 3.40 -22.16
N GLU A 318 -16.95 4.61 -22.62
CA GLU A 318 -16.39 4.91 -23.93
C GLU A 318 -15.05 5.63 -23.78
N LEU A 319 -14.05 5.20 -24.56
CA LEU A 319 -12.80 5.90 -24.75
C LEU A 319 -12.97 6.96 -25.85
N VAL A 320 -12.98 8.24 -25.49
CA VAL A 320 -13.19 9.35 -26.43
C VAL A 320 -11.90 9.72 -27.15
N GLY A 321 -10.77 9.76 -26.42
CA GLY A 321 -9.49 10.09 -27.01
C GLY A 321 -8.34 10.18 -26.01
N VAL A 322 -7.15 10.46 -26.54
CA VAL A 322 -5.92 10.65 -25.76
C VAL A 322 -5.24 11.96 -26.19
N ASN A 323 -5.86 13.10 -25.87
CA ASN A 323 -5.30 14.43 -26.14
C ASN A 323 -4.44 14.90 -24.97
N GLY A 324 -3.35 14.18 -24.70
CA GLY A 324 -2.46 14.43 -23.55
C GLY A 324 -2.96 13.87 -22.21
N PHE A 325 -4.26 13.67 -22.06
CA PHE A 325 -4.91 12.91 -20.98
C PHE A 325 -5.90 11.90 -21.57
N LEU A 326 -6.15 10.79 -20.86
CA LEU A 326 -7.20 9.84 -21.23
C LEU A 326 -8.56 10.48 -20.97
N GLU A 327 -9.38 10.61 -22.01
CA GLU A 327 -10.71 11.18 -21.95
C GLU A 327 -11.75 10.08 -22.09
N VAL A 328 -12.67 9.98 -21.13
CA VAL A 328 -13.67 8.90 -21.06
C VAL A 328 -15.07 9.46 -20.84
N GLU A 329 -16.05 8.85 -21.50
CA GLU A 329 -17.47 9.04 -21.24
C GLU A 329 -18.04 7.79 -20.56
N MET A 330 -19.01 7.97 -19.67
CA MET A 330 -19.61 6.85 -18.94
C MET A 330 -21.13 6.99 -18.88
N GLY A 331 -21.81 5.88 -18.62
CA GLY A 331 -23.23 5.89 -18.34
C GLY A 331 -24.08 5.82 -19.60
N GLU A 332 -25.14 6.63 -19.65
CA GLU A 332 -26.15 6.57 -20.71
C GLU A 332 -25.62 7.13 -22.02
N ILE A 333 -24.76 8.14 -21.94
CA ILE A 333 -24.11 8.78 -23.09
C ILE A 333 -23.23 7.75 -23.82
N ALA A 334 -22.34 7.04 -23.11
CA ALA A 334 -21.50 5.99 -23.69
C ALA A 334 -22.33 4.88 -24.34
N ARG A 335 -23.46 4.50 -23.73
CA ARG A 335 -24.40 3.52 -24.30
C ARG A 335 -25.04 3.99 -25.60
N ASN A 336 -25.51 5.23 -25.62
CA ASN A 336 -26.14 5.80 -26.80
C ASN A 336 -25.12 5.92 -27.95
N ASN A 337 -23.88 6.29 -27.63
CA ASN A 337 -22.80 6.36 -28.61
C ASN A 337 -22.42 4.98 -29.17
N ARG A 338 -22.39 3.93 -28.34
CA ARG A 338 -22.17 2.55 -28.82
C ARG A 338 -23.29 2.08 -29.75
N LEU A 339 -24.55 2.33 -29.37
CA LEU A 339 -25.72 1.99 -30.19
C LEU A 339 -25.68 2.74 -31.53
N ALA A 340 -25.32 4.02 -31.52
CA ALA A 340 -25.13 4.82 -32.74
C ALA A 340 -23.99 4.26 -33.61
N ALA A 341 -22.84 3.92 -33.02
CA ALA A 341 -21.70 3.35 -33.74
C ALA A 341 -22.03 2.00 -34.40
N MET A 342 -22.79 1.13 -33.73
CA MET A 342 -23.27 -0.13 -34.33
C MET A 342 -24.29 0.11 -35.45
N SER A 343 -25.15 1.14 -35.34
CA SER A 343 -26.13 1.46 -36.38
C SER A 343 -25.52 2.06 -37.65
N GLN A 344 -24.33 2.66 -37.57
CA GLN A 344 -23.60 3.16 -38.74
C GLN A 344 -23.10 2.02 -39.66
N GLU A 345 -22.94 0.79 -39.14
CA GLU A 345 -22.65 -0.40 -39.96
C GLU A 345 -23.81 -0.74 -40.91
N THR A 346 -25.04 -0.41 -40.51
CA THR A 346 -26.25 -0.81 -41.25
C THR A 346 -26.68 0.15 -42.36
N THR A 347 -25.99 1.27 -42.55
CA THR A 347 -26.38 2.32 -43.53
C THR A 347 -25.36 2.60 -44.63
N ASP A 348 -24.11 2.16 -44.48
CA ASP A 348 -23.06 2.29 -45.51
C ASP A 348 -23.01 1.02 -46.38
N GLU A 349 -23.93 0.88 -47.35
CA GLU A 349 -23.91 -0.20 -48.36
C GLU A 349 -22.69 -0.15 -49.32
N ASN A 350 -21.76 0.81 -49.15
CA ASN A 350 -20.66 1.09 -50.08
C ASN A 350 -19.24 0.95 -49.48
N ARG A 351 -19.04 0.25 -48.36
CA ARG A 351 -17.68 -0.03 -47.85
C ARG A 351 -17.21 -1.43 -48.25
N GLU A 352 -16.64 -1.55 -49.45
CA GLU A 352 -16.06 -2.80 -49.96
C GLU A 352 -14.72 -3.22 -49.33
N ASP A 353 -14.12 -2.48 -48.38
CA ASP A 353 -12.73 -2.78 -47.95
C ASP A 353 -12.45 -2.83 -46.44
N GLU A 354 -13.43 -2.66 -45.55
CA GLU A 354 -13.23 -2.95 -44.11
C GLU A 354 -13.77 -4.34 -43.78
N ASN A 355 -12.87 -5.32 -43.61
CA ASN A 355 -13.22 -6.63 -43.04
C ASN A 355 -14.09 -6.41 -41.78
N GLN A 356 -15.27 -7.03 -41.71
CA GLN A 356 -16.19 -6.91 -40.57
C GLN A 356 -15.48 -7.13 -39.22
N GLU A 357 -14.51 -8.04 -39.17
CA GLU A 357 -13.68 -8.30 -37.99
C GLU A 357 -12.92 -7.06 -37.48
N THR A 358 -12.45 -6.19 -38.38
CA THR A 358 -11.76 -4.93 -38.03
C THR A 358 -12.71 -3.87 -37.49
N PHE A 359 -13.96 -3.82 -37.97
CA PHE A 359 -14.99 -2.91 -37.47
C PHE A 359 -15.41 -3.27 -36.04
N TRP A 360 -15.71 -4.55 -35.80
CA TRP A 360 -16.08 -5.04 -34.47
C TRP A 360 -14.94 -4.88 -33.46
N ARG A 361 -13.68 -5.11 -33.87
CA ARG A 361 -12.51 -4.81 -33.02
C ARG A 361 -12.38 -3.33 -32.66
N LYS A 362 -12.76 -2.40 -33.56
CA LYS A 362 -12.78 -0.95 -33.25
C LYS A 362 -13.86 -0.61 -32.23
N ILE A 363 -15.03 -1.25 -32.31
CA ILE A 363 -16.09 -1.06 -31.31
C ILE A 363 -15.68 -1.66 -29.96
N GLU A 364 -15.17 -2.90 -29.93
CA GLU A 364 -14.74 -3.58 -28.69
C GLU A 364 -13.55 -2.90 -28.00
N SER A 365 -12.67 -2.25 -28.76
CA SER A 365 -11.55 -1.48 -28.19
C SER A 365 -11.95 -0.09 -27.72
N LYS A 366 -13.11 0.44 -28.16
CA LYS A 366 -13.60 1.78 -27.80
C LYS A 366 -14.64 1.75 -26.68
N PHE A 367 -15.51 0.75 -26.68
CA PHE A 367 -16.60 0.61 -25.72
C PHE A 367 -16.38 -0.58 -24.82
N HIS A 368 -16.47 -0.34 -23.52
CA HIS A 368 -16.28 -1.35 -22.50
C HIS A 368 -17.51 -1.42 -21.59
N HIS A 369 -17.87 -2.64 -21.20
CA HIS A 369 -18.82 -2.82 -20.11
C HIS A 369 -18.16 -2.35 -18.82
N SER A 370 -18.75 -1.36 -18.14
CA SER A 370 -18.42 -1.15 -16.74
C SER A 370 -19.14 -2.24 -15.91
N PRO A 371 -18.57 -2.70 -14.79
CA PRO A 371 -19.22 -3.74 -14.00
C PRO A 371 -20.63 -3.30 -13.56
N LYS A 372 -21.63 -4.17 -13.81
CA LYS A 372 -23.05 -3.89 -13.55
C LYS A 372 -23.28 -3.42 -12.12
N ARG A 373 -23.86 -2.23 -11.96
CA ARG A 373 -24.37 -1.71 -10.69
C ARG A 373 -25.74 -2.31 -10.39
N TYR A 374 -25.80 -3.23 -9.44
CA TYR A 374 -27.04 -3.52 -8.74
C TYR A 374 -27.02 -2.75 -7.42
N LEU A 375 -27.58 -1.54 -7.42
CA LEU A 375 -28.03 -0.97 -6.14
C LEU A 375 -29.13 -1.90 -5.65
N ASN A 376 -28.96 -2.44 -4.43
CA ASN A 376 -29.84 -3.40 -3.77
C ASN A 376 -31.27 -3.37 -4.32
N LYS A 377 -31.70 -4.44 -5.00
CA LYS A 377 -33.13 -4.75 -5.05
C LYS A 377 -33.55 -5.00 -3.61
N THR A 378 -34.05 -3.99 -2.92
CA THR A 378 -34.90 -4.21 -1.75
C THR A 378 -36.06 -5.04 -2.25
N ILE A 379 -36.09 -6.31 -1.87
CA ILE A 379 -37.31 -7.11 -1.92
C ILE A 379 -38.36 -6.27 -1.18
N LYS A 380 -39.37 -5.82 -1.92
CA LYS A 380 -40.50 -5.13 -1.30
C LYS A 380 -41.08 -6.10 -0.28
N LYS A 381 -41.18 -5.68 0.99
CA LYS A 381 -42.04 -6.34 1.98
C LYS A 381 -43.43 -6.47 1.35
N GLY A 382 -43.85 -7.68 1.00
CA GLY A 382 -45.20 -7.93 0.48
C GLY A 382 -45.37 -9.02 -0.59
N GLU A 383 -44.31 -9.58 -1.17
CA GLU A 383 -44.44 -10.72 -2.10
C GLU A 383 -44.08 -12.03 -1.37
N GLU A 384 -45.06 -12.53 -0.61
CA GLU A 384 -45.18 -13.97 -0.32
C GLU A 384 -45.76 -14.69 -1.54
N GLU A 385 -45.40 -15.97 -1.67
CA GLU A 385 -45.94 -17.00 -2.59
C GLU A 385 -45.36 -16.98 -4.03
N LYS A 386 -44.82 -18.06 -4.62
CA LYS A 386 -44.97 -19.52 -4.44
C LYS A 386 -43.66 -20.24 -4.78
N ILE A 387 -43.49 -21.39 -4.12
CA ILE A 387 -42.43 -22.42 -4.19
C ILE A 387 -41.70 -22.53 -5.53
#